data_AF-A0A3L8DPV0-F1
#
_entry.id   AF-A0A3L8DPV0-F1
#
_cell.length_a   1.000
_cell.length_b   1.000
_cell.length_c   1.000
_cell.angle_alpha   90.00
_cell.angle_beta   90.00
_cell.angle_gamma   90.00
#
_symmetry.space_group_name_H-M   'P 1'
#
loop_
_entity.id
_entity.type
_entity.pdbx_description
1 polymer ?
#
loop_
_entity_poly.entity_id
_entity_poly.type
_entity_poly.pdbx_seq_one_letter_code
_entity_poly.pdbx_strand_id
1 'polypeptide(L)'
;MSFRLLLLLLLMYCCHLTTAVKRLREDGKSYTVSAYPGDCSKYVMCSGGKCKLEACESTYVFDPVTSTCTHRARGYIKCDFKLSRKL
;
A
#
# COMPACT_ATOMS: atom_id res chain seq x y z
N MET A 1 -23.41 -22.94 -43.89
CA MET A 1 -22.74 -21.64 -43.63
C MET A 1 -23.05 -21.14 -42.21
N SER A 2 -22.84 -21.96 -41.17
CA SER A 2 -23.20 -21.60 -39.77
C SER A 2 -22.15 -21.99 -38.72
N PHE A 3 -21.35 -23.04 -38.97
CA PHE A 3 -20.27 -23.45 -38.07
C PHE A 3 -19.14 -22.43 -37.91
N ARG A 4 -18.78 -21.73 -39.01
CA ARG A 4 -17.77 -20.66 -38.95
C ARG A 4 -18.23 -19.48 -38.10
N LEU A 5 -19.53 -19.15 -38.15
CA LEU A 5 -20.12 -18.09 -37.34
C LEU A 5 -20.19 -18.51 -35.86
N LEU A 6 -20.56 -19.76 -35.59
CA LEU A 6 -20.60 -20.31 -34.23
C LEU A 6 -19.20 -20.39 -33.59
N LEU A 7 -18.19 -20.79 -34.36
CA LEU A 7 -16.79 -20.85 -33.91
C LEU A 7 -16.24 -19.46 -33.58
N LEU A 8 -16.54 -18.44 -34.39
CA LEU A 8 -16.14 -17.06 -34.13
C LEU A 8 -16.82 -16.49 -32.87
N LEU A 9 -18.11 -16.79 -32.64
CA LEU A 9 -18.82 -16.35 -31.45
C LEU A 9 -18.27 -17.00 -30.16
N LEU A 10 -17.89 -18.28 -30.20
CA LEU A 10 -17.23 -18.97 -29.08
C LEU A 10 -15.84 -18.40 -28.77
N LEU A 11 -15.04 -18.09 -29.80
CA LEU A 11 -13.73 -17.46 -29.62
C LEU A 11 -13.85 -16.03 -29.07
N MET A 12 -14.86 -15.27 -29.50
CA MET A 12 -15.15 -13.93 -28.96
C MET A 12 -15.65 -14.01 -27.51
N TYR A 13 -16.45 -15.02 -27.16
CA TYR A 13 -16.88 -15.29 -25.78
C TYR A 13 -15.68 -15.68 -24.89
N CYS A 14 -14.76 -16.52 -25.38
CA CYS A 14 -13.50 -16.83 -24.71
C CYS A 14 -12.61 -15.59 -24.55
N CYS A 15 -12.47 -14.76 -25.60
CA CYS A 15 -11.74 -13.49 -25.52
C CYS A 15 -12.35 -12.58 -24.45
N HIS A 16 -13.68 -12.46 -24.39
CA HIS A 16 -14.37 -11.62 -23.41
C HIS A 16 -14.27 -12.16 -21.97
N LEU A 17 -14.19 -13.49 -21.79
CA LEU A 17 -13.91 -14.11 -20.49
C LEU A 17 -12.44 -13.92 -20.07
N THR A 18 -11.49 -13.96 -21.02
CA THR A 18 -10.07 -13.74 -20.74
C THR A 18 -9.72 -12.27 -20.48
N THR A 19 -10.40 -11.31 -21.10
CA THR A 19 -10.20 -9.86 -20.87
C THR A 19 -10.79 -9.37 -19.55
N ALA A 20 -11.64 -10.17 -18.90
CA ALA A 20 -12.10 -9.93 -17.52
C ALA A 20 -11.14 -10.50 -16.46
N VAL A 21 -10.09 -11.22 -16.84
CA VAL A 21 -9.02 -11.61 -15.91
C VAL A 21 -8.00 -10.48 -15.85
N LYS A 22 -8.37 -9.43 -15.10
CA LYS A 22 -7.44 -8.39 -14.67
C LYS A 22 -6.47 -9.00 -13.65
N ARG A 23 -5.50 -9.80 -14.10
CA ARG A 23 -4.34 -10.20 -13.28
C ARG A 23 -3.40 -9.01 -13.18
N LEU A 24 -3.82 -7.97 -12.46
CA LEU A 24 -2.91 -7.00 -11.87
C LEU A 24 -2.24 -7.68 -10.68
N ARG A 25 -1.29 -8.59 -10.96
CA ARG A 25 -0.29 -8.95 -9.97
C ARG A 25 0.80 -7.90 -10.09
N GLU A 26 0.47 -6.70 -9.62
CA GLU A 26 1.49 -5.70 -9.35
C GLU A 26 2.29 -6.19 -8.15
N ASP A 27 3.60 -6.20 -8.34
CA ASP A 27 4.66 -6.73 -7.49
C ASP A 27 4.24 -7.04 -6.06
N GLY A 28 4.17 -8.33 -5.74
CA GLY A 28 3.81 -8.88 -4.43
C GLY A 28 4.86 -8.61 -3.33
N LYS A 29 5.41 -7.40 -3.28
CA LYS A 29 6.29 -6.93 -2.24
C LYS A 29 5.47 -6.16 -1.22
N SER A 30 4.95 -6.87 -0.23
CA SER A 30 4.27 -6.25 0.92
C SER A 30 5.29 -5.39 1.67
N TYR A 31 5.13 -4.07 1.59
CA TYR A 31 5.83 -3.12 2.45
C TYR A 31 4.89 -2.70 3.57
N THR A 32 5.42 -2.59 4.78
CA THR A 32 4.69 -2.12 5.95
C THR A 32 5.43 -0.92 6.51
N VAL A 33 4.73 0.19 6.72
CA VAL A 33 5.30 1.40 7.29
C VAL A 33 4.62 1.67 8.63
N SER A 34 5.39 2.00 9.67
CA SER A 34 4.86 2.21 11.02
C SER A 34 5.60 3.33 11.74
N ALA A 35 4.89 4.09 12.57
CA ALA A 35 5.47 5.17 13.35
C ALA A 35 6.50 4.63 14.36
N TYR A 36 7.61 5.36 14.57
CA TYR A 36 8.60 4.99 15.57
C TYR A 36 8.16 5.42 16.98
N PRO A 37 8.18 4.53 17.98
CA PRO A 37 7.78 4.88 19.34
C PRO A 37 8.79 5.85 19.95
N GLY A 38 8.30 7.02 20.37
CA GLY A 38 9.10 8.04 21.04
C GLY A 38 9.78 9.07 20.13
N ASP A 39 9.75 8.88 18.81
CA ASP A 39 10.24 9.90 17.86
C ASP A 39 9.32 9.99 16.65
N CYS A 40 8.50 11.04 16.64
CA CYS A 40 7.49 11.28 15.61
C CYS A 40 8.08 11.69 14.26
N SER A 41 9.35 12.09 14.24
CA SER A 41 10.09 12.35 13.03
C SER A 41 10.62 11.08 12.38
N LYS A 42 10.45 9.90 13.00
CA LYS A 42 10.96 8.63 12.52
C LYS A 42 9.86 7.63 12.25
N TYR A 43 10.12 6.74 11.31
CA TYR A 43 9.24 5.65 10.94
C TYR A 43 10.05 4.42 10.55
N VAL A 44 9.43 3.26 10.70
CA VAL A 44 10.03 1.98 10.33
C VAL A 44 9.37 1.49 9.06
N MET A 45 10.17 1.24 8.02
CA MET A 45 9.72 0.62 6.78
C MET A 45 10.24 -0.82 6.70
N CYS A 46 9.32 -1.77 6.72
CA CYS A 46 9.59 -3.20 6.59
C CYS A 46 9.25 -3.69 5.20
N SER A 47 10.15 -4.47 4.59
CA SER A 47 9.93 -5.12 3.30
C SER A 47 10.69 -6.45 3.25
N GLY A 48 10.00 -7.54 2.90
CA GLY A 48 10.62 -8.86 2.75
C GLY A 48 11.34 -9.36 4.01
N GLY A 49 10.79 -9.08 5.19
CA GLY A 49 11.37 -9.47 6.49
C GLY A 49 12.52 -8.57 6.98
N LYS A 50 12.91 -7.53 6.23
CA LYS A 50 13.91 -6.54 6.65
C LYS A 50 13.23 -5.21 6.97
N CYS A 51 13.49 -4.68 8.16
CA CYS A 51 13.00 -3.37 8.57
C CYS A 51 14.13 -2.34 8.60
N LYS A 52 13.84 -1.15 8.09
CA LYS A 52 14.74 0.01 8.12
C LYS A 52 14.11 1.13 8.91
N LEU A 53 14.92 1.80 9.73
CA LEU A 53 14.52 3.03 10.40
C LEU A 53 14.84 4.20 9.48
N GLU A 54 13.81 4.97 9.16
CA GLU A 54 13.88 6.15 8.32
C GLU A 54 13.41 7.37 9.11
N ALA A 55 13.79 8.56 8.65
CA ALA A 55 13.37 9.82 9.24
C ALA A 55 12.69 10.71 8.19
N CYS A 56 11.63 11.40 8.61
CA CYS A 56 11.05 12.51 7.89
C CYS A 56 11.98 13.72 7.92
N GLU A 57 11.82 14.61 6.95
CA GLU A 57 12.55 15.87 6.90
C GLU A 57 12.25 16.77 8.11
N SER A 58 13.16 17.69 8.41
CA SER A 58 12.96 18.66 9.49
C SER A 58 11.61 19.37 9.33
N THR A 59 10.84 19.50 10.42
CA THR A 59 9.46 20.02 10.49
C THR A 59 8.36 19.08 10.00
N TYR A 60 8.69 17.90 9.46
CA TYR A 60 7.72 16.86 9.12
C TYR A 60 7.66 15.77 10.19
N VAL A 61 6.49 15.17 10.31
CA VAL A 61 6.20 14.05 11.20
C VAL A 61 5.51 12.95 10.41
N PHE A 62 5.75 11.70 10.79
CA PHE A 62 5.13 10.57 10.13
C PHE A 62 3.66 10.45 10.54
N ASP A 63 2.76 10.42 9.55
CA ASP A 63 1.34 10.17 9.71
C ASP A 63 1.04 8.71 9.35
N PRO A 64 0.75 7.83 10.33
CA PRO A 64 0.45 6.42 10.04
C PRO A 64 -0.92 6.21 9.42
N VAL A 65 -1.80 7.22 9.39
CA VAL A 65 -3.10 7.13 8.70
C VAL A 65 -2.86 7.18 7.19
N THR A 66 -2.01 8.10 6.74
CA THR A 66 -1.65 8.26 5.33
C THR A 66 -0.39 7.50 4.93
N SER A 67 0.35 6.96 5.90
CA SER A 67 1.69 6.37 5.74
C SER A 67 2.69 7.31 5.07
N THR A 68 2.61 8.61 5.36
CA THR A 68 3.47 9.64 4.75
C THR A 68 3.98 10.66 5.76
N CYS A 69 5.09 11.33 5.43
CA CYS A 69 5.56 12.48 6.17
C CYS A 69 4.68 13.70 5.85
N THR A 70 4.14 14.34 6.88
CA THR A 70 3.28 15.51 6.76
C THR A 70 3.79 16.61 7.70
N HIS A 71 3.47 17.86 7.39
CA HIS A 71 4.00 18.99 8.15
C HIS A 71 3.46 18.98 9.58
N ARG A 72 4.33 19.18 10.58
CA ARG A 72 3.96 19.14 12.00
C ARG A 72 2.86 20.14 12.37
N ALA A 73 2.77 21.26 11.66
CA ALA A 73 1.75 22.29 11.94
C ALA A 73 0.34 21.92 11.47
N ARG A 74 0.12 20.78 10.80
CA ARG A 74 -1.21 20.37 10.31
C ARG A 74 -2.20 20.05 11.44
N GLY A 75 -1.76 20.02 12.70
CA GLY A 75 -2.62 20.08 13.89
C GLY A 75 -3.41 18.81 14.23
N TYR A 76 -3.59 17.88 13.29
CA TYR A 76 -4.30 16.62 13.52
C TYR A 76 -3.40 15.40 13.77
N ILE A 77 -2.08 15.50 13.52
CA ILE A 77 -1.13 14.40 13.79
C ILE A 77 -0.82 14.37 15.29
N LYS A 78 -1.32 13.35 15.98
CA LYS A 78 -1.00 13.12 17.38
C LYS A 78 0.29 12.31 17.49
N CYS A 79 1.36 13.00 17.90
CA CYS A 79 2.69 12.41 18.10
C CYS A 79 2.86 11.63 19.40
N ASP A 80 1.82 11.54 20.21
CA ASP A 80 1.82 10.73 21.42
C ASP A 80 1.49 9.27 21.08
N PHE A 81 2.29 8.65 20.19
CA PHE A 81 2.32 7.19 20.05
C PHE A 81 2.98 6.59 21.31
N LYS A 82 2.45 6.92 22.49
CA LYS A 82 2.62 6.14 23.71
C LYS A 82 2.01 4.79 23.43
N LEU A 83 2.86 3.89 22.95
CA LEU A 83 2.80 2.45 23.13
C LEU A 83 1.39 1.96 23.49
N SER A 84 0.49 1.84 22.51
CA SER A 84 -0.84 1.23 22.70
C SER A 84 -0.79 -0.26 23.06
N ARG A 85 0.36 -0.78 23.53
CA ARG A 85 0.36 -1.90 24.46
C ARG A 85 -0.18 -1.39 25.80
N LYS A 86 -1.51 -1.25 25.87
CA LYS A 86 -2.24 -1.63 27.09
C LYS A 86 -1.83 -3.09 27.33
N LEU A 87 -0.84 -3.28 28.19
CA LEU A 87 -0.67 -4.54 28.92
C LEU A 87 -1.82 -4.62 29.94
#